data_AF-A0A931NI22-F1
#
_entry.id   AF-A0A931NI22-F1
#
_cell.length_a   1.000
_cell.length_b   1.000
_cell.length_c   1.000
_cell.angle_alpha   90.00
_cell.angle_beta   90.00
_cell.angle_gamma   90.00
#
_symmetry.space_group_name_H-M   'P 1'
#
loop_
_entity.id
_entity.type
_entity.pdbx_description
1 polymer ?
#
loop_
_entity_poly.entity_id
_entity_poly.type
_entity_poly.pdbx_seq_one_letter_code
_entity_poly.pdbx_strand_id
1 'polypeptide(L)'
;MPISGSPRPAKPSQTPGAKEALGKAAQTCAKAAKLPQLIDDGAKALTGSDAYKGCPQAVKDEILSKAFTDEEKGQINEVLDKMGGLMACANHPIKHIGRTAKAISRDDSGCQAESSTYGEWFEDQGTLILTDVASNPLDFKDKATQFKGTLAHELTHGLTNGFDPRTCTAYDNMADNPLMQEWAKATGWDPTLSNLADPSKAPTDYAQTNAAEDLSETVMMYLYAPDELKKKSPERAAFAKKLLEGGP
;
A
#
# COMPACT_ATOMS: atom_id res chain seq x y z
N MET A 1 22.53 11.52 16.03
CA MET A 1 21.24 11.89 16.65
C MET A 1 20.24 10.82 16.23
N PRO A 2 19.49 10.20 17.16
CA PRO A 2 18.64 9.08 16.83
C PRO A 2 17.48 9.60 15.96
N ILE A 3 17.29 8.95 14.81
CA ILE A 3 16.25 9.27 13.84
C ILE A 3 14.95 8.77 14.45
N SER A 4 14.11 9.71 14.86
CA SER A 4 12.74 9.44 15.31
C SER A 4 11.99 8.81 14.14
N GLY A 5 11.89 7.48 14.15
CA GLY A 5 11.02 6.75 13.24
C GLY A 5 9.61 7.31 13.30
N SER A 6 8.93 7.28 12.16
CA SER A 6 7.51 7.57 12.04
C SER A 6 6.75 6.88 13.18
N PRO A 7 5.71 7.52 13.75
CA PRO A 7 4.83 6.86 14.70
C PRO A 7 4.39 5.53 14.08
N ARG A 8 4.45 4.45 14.87
CA ARG A 8 3.94 3.13 14.45
C ARG A 8 2.58 3.32 13.78
N PRO A 9 2.37 2.86 12.54
CA PRO A 9 1.01 2.69 12.06
C PRO A 9 0.28 1.80 13.07
N ALA A 10 -0.97 2.16 13.36
CA ALA A 10 -1.79 1.37 14.26
C ALA A 10 -1.81 -0.07 13.74
N LYS A 11 -1.64 -1.05 14.65
CA LYS A 11 -1.81 -2.46 14.30
C LYS A 11 -3.13 -2.60 13.53
N PRO A 12 -3.14 -3.23 12.34
CA PRO A 12 -4.38 -3.47 11.63
C PRO A 12 -5.36 -4.14 12.59
N SER A 13 -6.54 -3.57 12.71
CA SER A 13 -7.63 -4.12 13.51
C SER A 13 -7.86 -5.57 13.08
N GLN A 14 -7.61 -6.52 13.99
CA GLN A 14 -7.95 -7.93 13.82
C GLN A 14 -9.46 -8.19 13.96
N THR A 15 -10.30 -7.17 13.85
CA THR A 15 -11.74 -7.30 14.02
C THR A 15 -12.40 -7.48 12.65
N PRO A 16 -13.06 -8.63 12.38
CA PRO A 16 -13.76 -8.86 11.13
C PRO A 16 -14.98 -7.92 11.03
N GLY A 17 -14.81 -6.80 10.32
CA GLY A 17 -15.89 -5.92 9.89
C GLY A 17 -16.67 -6.54 8.72
N ALA A 18 -17.99 -6.32 8.71
CA ALA A 18 -18.97 -7.07 7.94
C ALA A 18 -18.69 -7.11 6.42
N LYS A 19 -18.35 -8.30 5.92
CA LYS A 19 -18.11 -8.60 4.51
C LYS A 19 -19.44 -8.79 3.77
N GLU A 20 -19.83 -7.82 2.95
CA GLU A 20 -20.71 -8.12 1.82
C GLU A 20 -19.92 -8.89 0.75
N ALA A 21 -20.10 -10.22 0.78
CA ALA A 21 -19.98 -11.17 -0.33
C ALA A 21 -19.03 -10.82 -1.49
N LEU A 22 -17.71 -10.86 -1.25
CA LEU A 22 -16.77 -11.23 -2.32
C LEU A 22 -16.87 -12.75 -2.53
N GLY A 23 -17.74 -13.15 -3.45
CA GLY A 23 -17.97 -14.56 -3.79
C GLY A 23 -16.67 -15.25 -4.24
N LYS A 24 -16.48 -16.50 -3.80
CA LYS A 24 -15.36 -17.42 -4.12
C LYS A 24 -15.33 -17.88 -5.59
N ALA A 25 -15.61 -17.01 -6.55
CA ALA A 25 -15.53 -17.34 -7.97
C ALA A 25 -14.19 -16.85 -8.53
N ALA A 26 -13.32 -17.79 -8.92
CA ALA A 26 -12.18 -17.48 -9.77
C ALA A 26 -12.69 -16.80 -11.05
N GLN A 27 -12.45 -15.51 -11.20
CA GLN A 27 -12.83 -14.75 -12.39
C GLN A 27 -11.69 -14.72 -13.40
N THR A 28 -12.05 -14.75 -14.68
CA THR A 28 -11.13 -14.58 -15.80
C THR A 28 -10.61 -13.14 -15.81
N CYS A 29 -9.29 -12.96 -15.90
CA CYS A 29 -8.66 -11.66 -16.11
C CYS A 29 -9.25 -11.00 -17.37
N ALA A 30 -9.82 -9.79 -17.23
CA ALA A 30 -10.36 -9.06 -18.35
C ALA A 30 -9.23 -8.28 -19.04
N LYS A 31 -9.31 -8.10 -20.37
CA LYS A 31 -8.27 -7.40 -21.15
C LYS A 31 -8.11 -5.90 -20.81
N ALA A 32 -9.05 -5.29 -20.10
CA ALA A 32 -8.96 -3.90 -19.66
C ALA A 32 -9.18 -3.85 -18.14
N ALA A 33 -8.10 -3.60 -17.41
CA ALA A 33 -8.12 -3.33 -15.97
C ALA A 33 -9.03 -2.12 -15.69
N LYS A 34 -9.88 -2.20 -14.66
CA LYS A 34 -10.67 -1.05 -14.22
C LYS A 34 -9.80 -0.16 -13.34
N LEU A 35 -9.08 0.78 -13.95
CA LEU A 35 -8.20 1.68 -13.22
C LEU A 35 -8.92 2.40 -12.07
N PRO A 36 -8.24 2.63 -10.93
CA PRO A 36 -8.81 3.39 -9.81
C PRO A 36 -9.25 4.79 -10.24
N GLN A 37 -10.34 5.27 -9.67
CA GLN A 37 -10.81 6.64 -9.88
C GLN A 37 -10.06 7.60 -8.96
N LEU A 38 -9.67 8.77 -9.47
CA LEU A 38 -9.10 9.82 -8.63
C LEU A 38 -10.22 10.56 -7.89
N ILE A 39 -10.03 10.79 -6.60
CA ILE A 39 -10.86 11.73 -5.84
C ILE A 39 -10.11 13.06 -5.84
N ASP A 40 -10.43 13.92 -6.81
CA ASP A 40 -9.72 15.18 -7.08
C ASP A 40 -10.62 16.43 -6.96
N ASP A 41 -11.80 16.28 -6.34
CA ASP A 41 -12.82 17.33 -6.22
C ASP A 41 -12.55 18.35 -5.11
N GLY A 42 -11.64 18.03 -4.17
CA GLY A 42 -11.23 18.93 -3.10
C GLY A 42 -12.39 19.42 -2.23
N ALA A 43 -13.12 18.52 -1.56
CA ALA A 43 -14.24 18.89 -0.67
C ALA A 43 -14.76 17.74 0.21
N LYS A 44 -14.35 16.50 -0.04
CA LYS A 44 -14.92 15.31 0.60
C LYS A 44 -14.01 14.83 1.72
N ALA A 45 -14.55 14.59 2.91
CA ALA A 45 -13.81 13.94 3.97
C ALA A 45 -13.44 12.51 3.53
N LEU A 46 -12.15 12.19 3.53
CA LEU A 46 -11.64 10.84 3.21
C LEU A 46 -11.46 10.03 4.49
N THR A 47 -12.49 10.04 5.33
CA THR A 47 -12.47 9.44 6.68
C THR A 47 -13.56 8.41 6.91
N GLY A 48 -14.14 7.90 5.83
CA GLY A 48 -15.19 6.88 5.87
C GLY A 48 -14.71 5.51 6.34
N SER A 49 -13.39 5.27 6.41
CA SER A 49 -12.85 3.98 6.81
C SER A 49 -13.23 3.61 8.25
N ASP A 50 -13.50 2.33 8.46
CA ASP A 50 -13.65 1.73 9.79
C ASP A 50 -12.43 2.00 10.69
N ALA A 51 -11.24 2.17 10.11
CA ALA A 51 -10.02 2.58 10.80
C ALA A 51 -10.21 3.90 11.56
N TYR A 52 -11.05 4.80 11.05
CA TYR A 52 -11.30 6.13 11.63
C TYR A 52 -12.66 6.24 12.33
N LYS A 53 -13.51 5.21 12.30
CA LYS A 53 -14.90 5.26 12.81
C LYS A 53 -15.03 5.88 14.21
N GLY A 54 -14.16 5.50 15.13
CA GLY A 54 -14.16 6.00 16.52
C GLY A 54 -13.44 7.34 16.77
N CYS A 55 -12.91 7.99 15.74
CA CYS A 55 -12.23 9.27 15.91
C CYS A 55 -13.22 10.44 16.07
N PRO A 56 -12.88 11.49 16.86
CA PRO A 56 -13.71 12.68 16.98
C PRO A 56 -13.96 13.34 15.63
N GLN A 57 -15.16 13.87 15.41
CA GLN A 57 -15.51 14.52 14.15
C GLN A 57 -14.60 15.71 13.85
N ALA A 58 -14.21 16.49 14.87
CA ALA A 58 -13.27 17.60 14.72
C ALA A 58 -11.93 17.18 14.12
N VAL A 59 -11.43 15.97 14.44
CA VAL A 59 -10.21 15.42 13.84
C VAL A 59 -10.45 14.98 12.40
N LYS A 60 -11.60 14.33 12.13
CA LYS A 60 -11.97 13.89 10.79
C LYS A 60 -12.15 15.06 9.81
N ASP A 61 -12.68 16.17 10.29
CA ASP A 61 -12.91 17.39 9.50
C ASP A 61 -11.58 18.05 9.06
N GLU A 62 -10.44 17.68 9.66
CA GLU A 62 -9.11 18.11 9.19
C GLU A 62 -8.60 17.29 8.00
N ILE A 63 -9.23 16.16 7.67
CA ILE A 63 -8.78 15.20 6.65
C ILE A 63 -9.67 15.32 5.40
N LEU A 64 -9.62 16.50 4.79
CA LEU A 64 -10.37 16.80 3.58
C LEU A 64 -9.59 16.39 2.33
N SER A 65 -10.33 15.91 1.32
CA SER A 65 -9.76 15.69 -0.01
C SER A 65 -9.18 16.98 -0.57
N LYS A 66 -8.14 16.84 -1.38
CA LYS A 66 -7.51 17.89 -2.17
C LYS A 66 -7.52 17.46 -3.64
N ALA A 67 -7.49 18.43 -4.54
CA ALA A 67 -7.21 18.14 -5.94
C ALA A 67 -5.74 17.69 -6.09
N PHE A 68 -5.51 16.72 -6.97
CA PHE A 68 -4.18 16.43 -7.47
C PHE A 68 -3.75 17.50 -8.47
N THR A 69 -2.49 17.90 -8.42
CA THR A 69 -1.85 18.70 -9.46
C THR A 69 -1.70 17.90 -10.75
N ASP A 70 -1.52 18.58 -11.89
CA ASP A 70 -1.29 17.90 -13.18
C ASP A 70 -0.01 17.05 -13.17
N GLU A 71 1.01 17.49 -12.42
CA GLU A 71 2.25 16.74 -12.22
C GLU A 71 1.99 15.44 -11.45
N GLU A 72 1.28 15.50 -10.32
CA GLU A 72 0.90 14.32 -9.54
C GLU A 72 0.03 13.37 -10.38
N LYS A 73 -0.91 13.89 -11.20
CA LYS A 73 -1.71 13.08 -12.12
C LYS A 73 -0.85 12.34 -13.14
N GLY A 74 0.16 13.01 -13.70
CA GLY A 74 1.14 12.37 -14.59
C GLY A 74 1.92 11.25 -13.90
N GLN A 75 2.37 11.50 -12.67
CA GLN A 75 3.08 10.52 -11.84
C GLN A 75 2.20 9.32 -11.46
N ILE A 76 0.93 9.56 -11.13
CA ILE A 76 -0.05 8.49 -10.85
C ILE A 76 -0.21 7.59 -12.07
N ASN A 77 -0.40 8.16 -13.27
CA ASN A 77 -0.54 7.37 -14.49
C ASN A 77 0.71 6.52 -14.76
N GLU A 78 1.91 7.05 -14.56
CA GLU A 78 3.15 6.28 -14.71
C GLU A 78 3.18 5.05 -13.78
N VAL A 79 2.77 5.22 -12.52
CA VAL A 79 2.77 4.13 -11.54
C VAL A 79 1.69 3.10 -11.87
N LEU A 80 0.49 3.57 -12.25
CA LEU A 80 -0.62 2.69 -12.66
C LEU A 80 -0.24 1.86 -13.90
N ASP A 81 0.48 2.45 -14.86
CA ASP A 81 0.98 1.73 -16.03
C ASP A 81 1.99 0.65 -15.63
N LYS A 82 2.96 0.98 -14.77
CA LYS A 82 3.96 0.03 -14.27
C LYS A 82 3.36 -1.13 -13.48
N MET A 83 2.29 -0.88 -12.73
CA MET A 83 1.61 -1.88 -11.89
C MET A 83 0.36 -2.47 -12.56
N GLY A 84 0.06 -2.09 -13.80
CA GLY A 84 -1.18 -2.42 -14.50
C GLY A 84 -1.47 -3.92 -14.60
N GLY A 85 -0.43 -4.74 -14.71
CA GLY A 85 -0.56 -6.21 -14.73
C GLY A 85 -1.20 -6.78 -13.46
N LEU A 86 -0.95 -6.16 -12.30
CA LEU A 86 -1.54 -6.57 -11.02
C LEU A 86 -3.01 -6.15 -10.87
N MET A 87 -3.47 -5.23 -11.72
CA MET A 87 -4.85 -4.72 -11.75
C MET A 87 -5.71 -5.37 -12.85
N ALA A 88 -5.23 -6.41 -13.53
CA ALA A 88 -5.96 -7.10 -14.60
C ALA A 88 -7.28 -7.75 -14.13
N CYS A 89 -7.38 -8.08 -12.84
CA CYS A 89 -8.57 -8.65 -12.23
C CYS A 89 -9.69 -7.63 -12.10
N ALA A 90 -10.87 -7.86 -12.69
CA ALA A 90 -12.01 -6.94 -12.60
C ALA A 90 -12.46 -6.65 -11.15
N ASN A 91 -12.17 -7.58 -10.22
CA ASN A 91 -12.46 -7.50 -8.80
C ASN A 91 -11.28 -7.02 -7.94
N HIS A 92 -10.19 -6.50 -8.50
CA HIS A 92 -9.08 -5.97 -7.68
C HIS A 92 -9.61 -4.93 -6.67
N PRO A 93 -9.08 -4.88 -5.44
CA PRO A 93 -9.74 -4.17 -4.34
C PRO A 93 -9.63 -2.65 -4.42
N ILE A 94 -8.61 -2.12 -5.12
CA ILE A 94 -8.39 -0.68 -5.24
C ILE A 94 -9.46 -0.05 -6.14
N LYS A 95 -10.27 0.85 -5.57
CA LYS A 95 -11.33 1.59 -6.28
C LYS A 95 -10.99 3.06 -6.46
N HIS A 96 -10.34 3.66 -5.46
CA HIS A 96 -10.06 5.09 -5.46
C HIS A 96 -8.64 5.42 -5.01
N ILE A 97 -8.10 6.51 -5.55
CA ILE A 97 -6.89 7.17 -5.10
C ILE A 97 -7.25 8.61 -4.71
N GLY A 98 -7.03 8.98 -3.45
CA GLY A 98 -7.34 10.28 -2.89
C GLY A 98 -6.10 11.03 -2.42
N ARG A 99 -6.26 12.34 -2.23
CA ARG A 99 -5.21 13.25 -1.77
C ARG A 99 -5.70 14.01 -0.54
N THR A 100 -4.93 14.09 0.54
CA THR A 100 -5.30 14.85 1.75
C THR A 100 -4.13 15.68 2.27
N ALA A 101 -4.37 16.71 3.09
CA ALA A 101 -3.25 17.42 3.73
C ALA A 101 -2.59 16.58 4.85
N LYS A 102 -3.40 15.80 5.55
CA LYS A 102 -3.07 15.07 6.79
C LYS A 102 -3.65 13.65 6.75
N ALA A 103 -3.15 12.78 7.62
CA ALA A 103 -3.80 11.53 7.99
C ALA A 103 -4.24 11.58 9.47
N ILE A 104 -4.79 10.48 9.97
CA ILE A 104 -5.13 10.35 11.40
C ILE A 104 -4.20 9.31 12.04
N SER A 105 -3.38 9.73 13.00
CA SER A 105 -2.73 8.79 13.90
C SER A 105 -3.68 8.35 15.01
N ARG A 106 -3.50 7.11 15.46
CA ARG A 106 -4.16 6.54 16.62
C ARG A 106 -3.12 5.98 17.58
N ASP A 107 -3.04 6.56 18.76
CA ASP A 107 -2.19 6.07 19.85
C ASP A 107 -2.97 6.04 21.17
N ASP A 108 -2.26 5.79 22.28
CA ASP A 108 -2.85 5.73 23.62
C ASP A 108 -3.51 7.06 24.06
N SER A 109 -3.22 8.17 23.37
CA SER A 109 -3.84 9.49 23.61
C SER A 109 -5.11 9.72 22.79
N GLY A 110 -5.45 8.81 21.87
CA GLY A 110 -6.64 8.88 21.01
C GLY A 110 -6.30 9.17 19.55
N CYS A 111 -7.25 9.74 18.82
CA CYS A 111 -7.05 10.11 17.41
C CYS A 111 -6.53 11.54 17.29
N GLN A 112 -5.51 11.74 16.45
CA GLN A 112 -4.97 13.07 16.15
C GLN A 112 -4.74 13.23 14.65
N ALA A 113 -5.05 14.41 14.11
CA ALA A 113 -4.71 14.74 12.74
C ALA A 113 -3.21 15.03 12.66
N GLU A 114 -2.51 14.38 11.74
CA GLU A 114 -1.05 14.45 11.66
C GLU A 114 -0.54 14.52 10.22
N SER A 115 0.70 14.97 10.06
CA SER A 115 1.31 15.33 8.77
C SER A 115 2.64 14.63 8.54
N SER A 116 2.81 13.43 9.09
CA SER A 116 3.99 12.58 8.97
C SER A 116 3.73 11.26 8.23
N THR A 117 2.49 10.78 8.18
CA THR A 117 2.11 9.65 7.31
C THR A 117 2.13 10.07 5.85
N TYR A 118 2.78 9.28 4.99
CA TYR A 118 2.95 9.58 3.57
C TYR A 118 1.75 9.14 2.74
N GLY A 119 1.22 7.95 3.04
CA GLY A 119 0.01 7.41 2.46
C GLY A 119 -0.61 6.37 3.38
N GLU A 120 -1.84 5.96 3.05
CA GLU A 120 -2.52 4.89 3.76
C GLU A 120 -3.51 4.17 2.83
N TRP A 121 -3.53 2.84 2.91
CA TRP A 121 -4.51 1.99 2.23
C TRP A 121 -5.65 1.59 3.19
N PHE A 122 -6.89 1.86 2.76
CA PHE A 122 -8.12 1.46 3.46
C PHE A 122 -8.84 0.34 2.71
N GLU A 123 -8.65 -0.90 3.16
CA GLU A 123 -9.25 -2.10 2.56
C GLU A 123 -10.78 -2.03 2.50
N ASP A 124 -11.42 -1.55 3.57
CA ASP A 124 -12.88 -1.49 3.71
C ASP A 124 -13.55 -0.52 2.74
N GLN A 125 -12.83 0.52 2.33
CA GLN A 125 -13.29 1.54 1.37
C GLN A 125 -12.78 1.28 -0.05
N GLY A 126 -11.85 0.33 -0.22
CA GLY A 126 -11.07 0.19 -1.44
C GLY A 126 -10.36 1.49 -1.83
N THR A 127 -9.87 2.26 -0.87
CA THR A 127 -9.37 3.63 -1.09
C THR A 127 -7.96 3.78 -0.55
N LEU A 128 -7.08 4.32 -1.37
CA LEU A 128 -5.73 4.74 -1.00
C LEU A 128 -5.71 6.26 -0.86
N ILE A 129 -5.04 6.79 0.16
CA ILE A 129 -4.79 8.22 0.29
C ILE A 129 -3.29 8.53 0.23
N LEU A 130 -2.93 9.65 -0.39
CA LEU A 130 -1.60 10.25 -0.34
C LEU A 130 -1.70 11.60 0.39
N THR A 131 -0.80 11.86 1.32
CA THR A 131 -0.80 13.11 2.10
C THR A 131 0.13 14.18 1.48
N ASP A 132 0.18 15.38 2.06
CA ASP A 132 1.11 16.43 1.60
C ASP A 132 2.58 16.02 1.70
N VAL A 133 2.91 15.09 2.59
CA VAL A 133 4.29 14.64 2.80
C VAL A 133 4.68 13.47 1.91
N ALA A 134 3.76 12.93 1.08
CA ALA A 134 4.04 11.82 0.16
C ALA A 134 5.22 12.08 -0.81
N SER A 135 5.57 13.35 -1.04
CA SER A 135 6.67 13.79 -1.91
C SER A 135 7.92 14.26 -1.15
N ASN A 136 7.93 14.19 0.20
CA ASN A 136 9.07 14.62 1.01
C ASN A 136 10.19 13.57 0.94
N PRO A 137 11.43 13.93 0.58
CA PRO A 137 12.49 12.94 0.45
C PRO A 137 12.70 12.09 1.73
N LEU A 138 12.53 10.77 1.59
CA LEU A 138 12.77 9.78 2.64
C LEU A 138 13.55 8.59 2.07
N ASP A 139 12.93 7.87 1.14
CA ASP A 139 13.50 6.70 0.45
C ASP A 139 14.24 7.14 -0.82
N PHE A 140 13.74 8.20 -1.46
CA PHE A 140 14.30 8.78 -2.67
C PHE A 140 14.66 10.25 -2.45
N LYS A 141 15.77 10.68 -3.05
CA LYS A 141 16.27 12.06 -2.90
C LYS A 141 15.39 13.08 -3.62
N ASP A 142 14.79 12.69 -4.75
CA ASP A 142 13.95 13.56 -5.55
C ASP A 142 12.46 13.37 -5.22
N LYS A 143 11.75 14.49 -5.15
CA LYS A 143 10.34 14.54 -4.73
C LYS A 143 9.42 13.74 -5.63
N ALA A 144 9.69 13.77 -6.94
CA ALA A 144 8.87 13.09 -7.94
C ALA A 144 8.96 11.57 -7.80
N THR A 145 10.17 11.03 -7.63
CA THR A 145 10.37 9.60 -7.39
C THR A 145 9.86 9.20 -6.03
N GLN A 146 10.01 10.04 -4.99
CA GLN A 146 9.39 9.78 -3.70
C GLN A 146 7.86 9.65 -3.80
N PHE A 147 7.19 10.60 -4.46
CA PHE A 147 5.73 10.54 -4.62
C PHE A 147 5.29 9.27 -5.34
N LYS A 148 5.97 8.93 -6.45
CA LYS A 148 5.72 7.69 -7.19
C LYS A 148 6.00 6.44 -6.37
N GLY A 149 7.06 6.46 -5.56
CA GLY A 149 7.44 5.38 -4.67
C GLY A 149 6.40 5.14 -3.59
N THR A 150 5.97 6.20 -2.90
CA THR A 150 4.87 6.17 -1.93
C THR A 150 3.59 5.60 -2.55
N LEU A 151 3.21 6.04 -3.74
CA LEU A 151 2.03 5.49 -4.42
C LEU A 151 2.18 4.00 -4.74
N ALA A 152 3.35 3.57 -5.24
CA ALA A 152 3.59 2.17 -5.54
C ALA A 152 3.58 1.29 -4.28
N HIS A 153 4.11 1.79 -3.17
CA HIS A 153 4.06 1.16 -1.86
C HIS A 153 2.59 0.91 -1.45
N GLU A 154 1.77 1.95 -1.44
CA GLU A 154 0.38 1.84 -1.00
C GLU A 154 -0.50 1.03 -1.96
N LEU A 155 -0.27 1.13 -3.28
CA LEU A 155 -0.94 0.26 -4.26
C LEU A 155 -0.59 -1.21 -4.01
N THR A 156 0.63 -1.52 -3.57
CA THR A 156 1.03 -2.89 -3.27
C THR A 156 0.25 -3.46 -2.10
N HIS A 157 0.03 -2.68 -1.04
CA HIS A 157 -0.87 -3.08 0.05
C HIS A 157 -2.25 -3.46 -0.49
N GLY A 158 -2.88 -2.59 -1.28
CA GLY A 158 -4.18 -2.90 -1.85
C GLY A 158 -4.16 -4.14 -2.73
N LEU A 159 -3.14 -4.32 -3.57
CA LEU A 159 -3.12 -5.40 -4.56
C LEU A 159 -2.63 -6.75 -4.01
N THR A 160 -2.09 -6.81 -2.80
CA THR A 160 -1.48 -8.05 -2.27
C THR A 160 -1.88 -8.41 -0.84
N ASN A 161 -2.36 -7.45 -0.02
CA ASN A 161 -2.90 -7.75 1.31
C ASN A 161 -4.29 -8.37 1.17
N GLY A 162 -4.40 -9.68 1.41
CA GLY A 162 -5.66 -10.40 1.30
C GLY A 162 -6.19 -10.57 -0.13
N PHE A 163 -5.36 -10.30 -1.16
CA PHE A 163 -5.70 -10.51 -2.56
C PHE A 163 -4.52 -11.12 -3.32
N ASP A 164 -4.77 -12.14 -4.15
CA ASP A 164 -3.77 -12.66 -5.09
C ASP A 164 -4.12 -12.18 -6.51
N PRO A 165 -3.40 -11.18 -7.05
CA PRO A 165 -3.68 -10.62 -8.37
C PRO A 165 -3.36 -11.59 -9.52
N ARG A 166 -2.65 -12.69 -9.26
CA ARG A 166 -2.34 -13.72 -10.26
C ARG A 166 -3.52 -14.67 -10.48
N THR A 167 -4.40 -14.79 -9.49
CA THR A 167 -5.54 -15.71 -9.50
C THR A 167 -6.88 -15.01 -9.26
N CYS A 168 -6.87 -13.68 -9.13
CA CYS A 168 -8.04 -12.84 -8.82
C CYS A 168 -8.83 -13.30 -7.58
N THR A 169 -8.14 -13.87 -6.59
CA THR A 169 -8.75 -14.49 -5.41
C THR A 169 -8.51 -13.63 -4.17
N ALA A 170 -9.57 -13.36 -3.41
CA ALA A 170 -9.49 -12.70 -2.11
C ALA A 170 -9.38 -13.74 -0.98
N TYR A 171 -8.65 -13.39 0.06
CA TYR A 171 -8.34 -14.21 1.23
C TYR A 171 -8.68 -13.43 2.50
N ASP A 172 -9.27 -14.12 3.48
CA ASP A 172 -9.63 -13.50 4.76
C ASP A 172 -8.41 -13.16 5.61
N ASN A 173 -7.33 -13.92 5.42
CA ASN A 173 -6.05 -13.74 6.08
C ASN A 173 -4.94 -13.71 5.04
N MET A 174 -4.03 -12.75 5.17
CA MET A 174 -2.84 -12.63 4.34
C MET A 174 -1.97 -13.91 4.37
N ALA A 175 -1.92 -14.61 5.50
CA ALA A 175 -1.21 -15.88 5.61
C ALA A 175 -1.86 -17.00 4.77
N ASP A 176 -3.13 -16.90 4.40
CA ASP A 176 -3.76 -17.90 3.53
C ASP A 176 -3.52 -17.61 2.03
N ASN A 177 -2.98 -16.43 1.70
CA ASN A 177 -2.67 -16.03 0.33
C ASN A 177 -1.42 -16.77 -0.19
N PRO A 178 -1.52 -17.61 -1.24
CA PRO A 178 -0.37 -18.33 -1.80
C PRO A 178 0.75 -17.41 -2.27
N LEU A 179 0.44 -16.20 -2.74
CA LEU A 179 1.45 -15.20 -3.10
C LEU A 179 2.30 -14.80 -1.88
N MET A 180 1.65 -14.60 -0.74
CA MET A 180 2.34 -14.23 0.49
C MET A 180 3.10 -15.40 1.12
N GLN A 181 2.66 -16.64 0.90
CA GLN A 181 3.44 -17.83 1.27
C GLN A 181 4.69 -17.99 0.40
N GLU A 182 4.59 -17.74 -0.91
CA GLU A 182 5.76 -17.68 -1.80
C GLU A 182 6.71 -16.55 -1.38
N TRP A 183 6.16 -15.39 -1.01
CA TRP A 183 6.93 -14.27 -0.48
C TRP A 183 7.70 -14.67 0.77
N ALA A 184 7.01 -15.24 1.77
CA ALA A 184 7.62 -15.66 3.03
C ALA A 184 8.79 -16.62 2.80
N LYS A 185 8.60 -17.61 1.93
CA LYS A 185 9.64 -18.55 1.53
C LYS A 185 10.82 -17.86 0.85
N ALA A 186 10.58 -16.88 -0.01
CA ALA A 186 11.62 -16.18 -0.75
C ALA A 186 12.48 -15.28 0.15
N THR A 187 11.88 -14.70 1.20
CA THR A 187 12.50 -13.60 1.96
C THR A 187 12.85 -13.95 3.39
N GLY A 188 12.39 -15.12 3.87
CA GLY A 188 12.67 -15.62 5.21
C GLY A 188 11.69 -15.13 6.29
N TRP A 189 10.50 -14.65 5.90
CA TRP A 189 9.40 -14.53 6.87
C TRP A 189 8.91 -15.93 7.26
N ASP A 190 8.46 -16.07 8.50
CA ASP A 190 7.73 -17.27 8.92
C ASP A 190 6.38 -17.39 8.19
N PRO A 191 5.77 -18.59 8.14
CA PRO A 191 4.49 -18.78 7.46
C PRO A 191 3.32 -17.97 8.04
N THR A 192 3.46 -17.46 9.27
CA THR A 192 2.49 -16.55 9.91
C THR A 192 2.76 -15.08 9.59
N LEU A 193 3.79 -14.78 8.78
CA LEU A 193 4.14 -13.45 8.29
C LEU A 193 4.45 -12.44 9.41
N SER A 194 4.87 -12.96 10.57
CA SER A 194 5.02 -12.20 11.81
C SER A 194 6.48 -12.01 12.20
N ASN A 195 7.39 -12.89 11.77
CA ASN A 195 8.80 -12.83 12.12
C ASN A 195 9.70 -13.00 10.89
N LEU A 196 10.66 -12.09 10.73
CA LEU A 196 11.68 -12.16 9.70
C LEU A 196 12.97 -12.77 10.27
N ALA A 197 13.43 -13.87 9.66
CA ALA A 197 14.60 -14.62 10.15
C ALA A 197 15.90 -13.80 10.09
N ASP A 198 16.04 -12.93 9.09
CA ASP A 198 17.21 -12.07 8.91
C ASP A 198 16.79 -10.66 8.46
N PRO A 199 16.55 -9.75 9.42
CA PRO A 199 16.16 -8.37 9.12
C PRO A 199 17.20 -7.58 8.32
N SER A 200 18.48 -7.99 8.35
CA SER A 200 19.55 -7.29 7.61
C SER A 200 19.40 -7.40 6.09
N LYS A 201 18.60 -8.37 5.63
CA LYS A 201 18.28 -8.58 4.21
C LYS A 201 17.07 -7.79 3.73
N ALA A 202 16.38 -7.07 4.61
CA ALA A 202 15.27 -6.20 4.23
C ALA A 202 15.78 -5.00 3.39
N PRO A 203 15.02 -4.51 2.40
CA PRO A 203 15.46 -3.45 1.50
C PRO A 203 15.57 -2.11 2.21
N THR A 204 14.76 -1.88 3.24
CA THR A 204 14.74 -0.68 4.08
C THR A 204 14.59 -1.07 5.55
N ASP A 205 14.74 -0.11 6.46
CA ASP A 205 14.43 -0.34 7.87
C ASP A 205 12.92 -0.51 8.08
N TYR A 206 12.11 0.21 7.30
CA TYR A 206 10.65 0.14 7.39
C TYR A 206 10.10 -1.23 6.96
N ALA A 207 10.72 -1.85 5.96
CA ALA A 207 10.43 -3.23 5.53
C ALA A 207 10.59 -4.29 6.63
N GLN A 208 11.26 -3.98 7.74
CA GLN A 208 11.40 -4.93 8.86
C GLN A 208 10.14 -4.99 9.75
N THR A 209 9.18 -4.09 9.53
CA THR A 209 8.00 -3.94 10.39
C THR A 209 7.07 -5.15 10.35
N ASN A 210 6.74 -5.62 9.15
CA ASN A 210 5.97 -6.84 8.91
C ASN A 210 6.10 -7.26 7.43
N ALA A 211 5.61 -8.45 7.07
CA ALA A 211 5.76 -8.97 5.71
C ALA A 211 5.04 -8.15 4.62
N ALA A 212 3.96 -7.44 4.96
CA ALA A 212 3.24 -6.58 4.02
C ALA A 212 4.07 -5.34 3.69
N GLU A 213 4.61 -4.65 4.70
CA GLU A 213 5.52 -3.52 4.51
C GLU A 213 6.75 -3.94 3.70
N ASP A 214 7.31 -5.11 3.98
CA ASP A 214 8.46 -5.64 3.23
C ASP A 214 8.15 -5.81 1.74
N LEU A 215 6.97 -6.35 1.41
CA LEU A 215 6.57 -6.51 0.01
C LEU A 215 6.31 -5.16 -0.66
N SER A 216 5.63 -4.23 0.02
CA SER A 216 5.37 -2.87 -0.48
C SER A 216 6.67 -2.10 -0.74
N GLU A 217 7.59 -2.11 0.22
CA GLU A 217 8.92 -1.50 0.09
C GLU A 217 9.74 -2.14 -1.03
N THR A 218 9.63 -3.47 -1.17
CA THR A 218 10.28 -4.21 -2.24
C THR A 218 9.76 -3.82 -3.62
N VAL A 219 8.45 -3.70 -3.81
CA VAL A 219 7.85 -3.30 -5.09
C VAL A 219 8.22 -1.85 -5.41
N MET A 220 8.13 -0.96 -4.43
CA MET A 220 8.58 0.43 -4.55
C MET A 220 10.04 0.51 -5.03
N MET A 221 10.94 -0.17 -4.32
CA MET A 221 12.37 -0.19 -4.65
C MET A 221 12.64 -0.87 -5.99
N TYR A 222 11.89 -1.90 -6.38
CA TYR A 222 12.05 -2.53 -7.69
C TYR A 222 11.72 -1.57 -8.84
N LEU A 223 10.66 -0.77 -8.69
CA LEU A 223 10.23 0.15 -9.73
C LEU A 223 11.14 1.38 -9.89
N TYR A 224 11.76 1.83 -8.80
CA TYR A 224 12.43 3.13 -8.75
C TYR A 224 13.89 3.13 -8.29
N ALA A 225 14.37 2.06 -7.67
CA ALA A 225 15.78 1.82 -7.34
C ALA A 225 16.19 0.33 -7.52
N PRO A 226 15.96 -0.28 -8.71
CA PRO A 226 16.14 -1.71 -8.92
C PRO A 226 17.58 -2.20 -8.67
N ASP A 227 18.57 -1.39 -9.01
CA ASP A 227 19.98 -1.74 -8.79
C ASP A 227 20.34 -1.77 -7.30
N GLU A 228 19.78 -0.85 -6.50
CA GLU A 228 19.98 -0.84 -5.05
C GLU A 228 19.28 -2.04 -4.41
N LEU A 229 18.04 -2.32 -4.80
CA LEU A 229 17.30 -3.49 -4.34
C LEU A 229 18.04 -4.78 -4.67
N LYS A 230 18.52 -4.94 -5.90
CA LYS A 230 19.24 -6.14 -6.34
C LYS A 230 20.55 -6.33 -5.58
N LYS A 231 21.24 -5.24 -5.25
CA LYS A 231 22.49 -5.28 -4.49
C LYS A 231 22.25 -5.65 -3.02
N LYS A 232 21.23 -5.07 -2.40
CA LYS A 232 20.96 -5.24 -0.96
C LYS A 232 20.14 -6.50 -0.65
N SER A 233 19.17 -6.81 -1.49
CA SER A 233 18.12 -7.81 -1.26
C SER A 233 17.78 -8.58 -2.55
N PRO A 234 18.71 -9.37 -3.11
CA PRO A 234 18.55 -10.00 -4.42
C PRO A 234 17.35 -10.94 -4.53
N GLU A 235 16.98 -11.66 -3.46
CA GLU A 235 15.80 -12.54 -3.44
C GLU A 235 14.50 -11.74 -3.57
N ARG A 236 14.44 -10.57 -2.92
CA ARG A 236 13.30 -9.63 -3.02
C ARG A 236 13.21 -9.03 -4.42
N ALA A 237 14.33 -8.64 -5.01
CA ALA A 237 14.39 -8.20 -6.40
C ALA A 237 13.89 -9.28 -7.37
N ALA A 238 14.29 -10.54 -7.17
CA ALA A 238 13.85 -11.66 -8.00
C ALA A 238 12.34 -11.92 -7.87
N PHE A 239 11.79 -11.82 -6.66
CA PHE A 239 10.36 -11.96 -6.42
C PHE A 239 9.57 -10.80 -7.06
N ALA A 240 9.98 -9.55 -6.87
CA ALA A 240 9.33 -8.38 -7.44
C ALA A 240 9.29 -8.45 -8.97
N LYS A 241 10.40 -8.87 -9.59
CA LYS A 241 10.47 -9.16 -11.02
C LYS A 241 9.42 -10.19 -11.44
N LYS A 242 9.37 -11.33 -10.76
CA LYS A 242 8.38 -12.39 -11.04
C LYS A 242 6.95 -11.86 -10.90
N LEU A 243 6.68 -11.06 -9.88
CA LEU A 243 5.35 -10.51 -9.60
C LEU A 243 4.89 -9.54 -10.68
N LEU A 244 5.75 -8.58 -11.06
CA LEU A 244 5.37 -7.49 -11.97
C LEU A 244 5.48 -7.87 -13.45
N GLU A 245 6.45 -8.70 -13.82
CA GLU A 245 6.67 -9.11 -15.22
C GLU A 245 5.99 -10.45 -15.55
N GLY A 246 5.81 -11.31 -14.56
CA GLY A 246 5.19 -12.62 -14.72
C GLY A 246 3.68 -12.59 -14.41
N GLY A 247 3.00 -11.50 -14.75
CA GLY A 247 1.56 -11.28 -14.50
C GLY A 247 0.66 -12.45 -14.92
N PRO A 248 -0.64 -12.42 -14.56
CA PRO A 248 -1.58 -13.48 -14.93
C PRO A 248 -1.60 -13.79 -16.44
#